data_AF-A0A7C4WK61-F1
#
_entry.id   AF-A0A7C4WK61-F1
#
_cell.length_a   1.000
_cell.length_b   1.000
_cell.length_c   1.000
_cell.angle_alpha   90.00
_cell.angle_beta   90.00
_cell.angle_gamma   90.00
#
_symmetry.space_group_name_H-M   'P 1'
#
loop_
_entity.id
_entity.type
_entity.pdbx_description
1 polymer ?
#
loop_
_entity_poly.entity_id
_entity_poly.type
_entity_poly.pdbx_seq_one_letter_code
_entity_poly.pdbx_strand_id
1 'polypeptide(L)'
;NEAYMNTGIQRSGATPRGAATTTSPAGKVIPGKPERKKDLVGIAVAHGVRYAATLNPAYPVDMYNKIAKAASIEGPTVLHYYASCPTGWRADPSKSIEIARLAVLTRVWPLYEYEDGVYRINVLVKSPKPLEDYLKLQGRFSHLLQPEYKWMLDELKRDVEENWNRLLKLAGVA
;
A
#
# COMPACT_ATOMS: atom_id res chain seq x y z
N ASN A 1 -1.40 3.88 -8.15
CA ASN A 1 -0.70 2.73 -8.78
C ASN A 1 0.81 2.69 -8.50
N GLU A 2 1.34 3.49 -7.56
CA GLU A 2 2.69 3.32 -6.96
C GLU A 2 3.92 3.55 -7.85
N ALA A 3 3.76 4.18 -9.00
CA ALA A 3 4.85 4.74 -9.82
C ALA A 3 4.23 5.79 -10.76
N TYR A 4 5.04 6.60 -11.43
CA TYR A 4 4.57 7.43 -12.54
C TYR A 4 4.45 6.54 -13.78
N MET A 5 3.26 5.96 -13.97
CA MET A 5 3.05 4.93 -14.99
C MET A 5 3.10 5.47 -16.41
N ASN A 6 2.42 6.60 -16.67
CA ASN A 6 2.28 7.15 -18.03
C ASN A 6 3.62 7.50 -18.68
N THR A 7 4.57 7.98 -17.89
CA THR A 7 5.88 8.42 -18.37
C THR A 7 6.91 7.28 -18.49
N GLY A 8 6.51 6.03 -18.22
CA GLY A 8 7.42 4.88 -18.28
C GLY A 8 7.86 4.37 -16.91
N ILE A 9 6.93 4.25 -15.96
CA ILE A 9 7.13 3.56 -14.67
C ILE A 9 8.31 4.15 -13.88
N GLN A 10 8.34 5.46 -13.66
CA GLN A 10 9.34 6.10 -12.81
C GLN A 10 8.97 6.02 -11.32
N ARG A 11 9.98 6.03 -10.45
CA ARG A 11 9.84 6.12 -9.00
C ARG A 11 8.97 7.32 -8.58
N SER A 12 8.04 7.09 -7.65
CA SER A 12 7.29 8.14 -6.94
C SER A 12 7.41 7.99 -5.43
N GLY A 13 6.88 8.96 -4.67
CA GLY A 13 6.78 8.84 -3.20
C GLY A 13 5.88 7.68 -2.75
N ALA A 14 4.98 7.21 -3.62
CA ALA A 14 4.10 6.08 -3.35
C ALA A 14 4.72 4.72 -3.70
N THR A 15 5.88 4.69 -4.36
CA THR A 15 6.60 3.45 -4.68
C THR A 15 7.05 2.75 -3.38
N PRO A 16 6.76 1.46 -3.20
CA PRO A 16 7.21 0.68 -2.04
C PRO A 16 8.74 0.49 -2.03
N ARG A 17 9.29 0.21 -0.84
CA ARG A 17 10.69 -0.21 -0.72
C ARG A 17 10.94 -1.44 -1.58
N GLY A 18 12.09 -1.45 -2.24
CA GLY A 18 12.54 -2.54 -3.11
C GLY A 18 11.78 -2.69 -4.42
N ALA A 19 10.77 -1.88 -4.72
CA ALA A 19 10.11 -1.94 -6.02
C ALA A 19 11.06 -1.44 -7.14
N ALA A 20 11.16 -2.22 -8.21
CA ALA A 20 11.88 -1.85 -9.41
C ALA A 20 11.07 -0.84 -10.25
N THR A 21 11.71 0.24 -10.65
CA THR A 21 11.17 1.27 -11.56
C THR A 21 12.27 1.68 -12.55
N THR A 22 11.96 2.47 -13.58
CA THR A 22 12.99 2.92 -14.55
C THR A 22 14.03 3.85 -13.92
N THR A 23 13.66 4.59 -12.87
CA THR A 23 14.58 5.48 -12.12
C THR A 23 15.08 4.87 -10.80
N SER A 24 14.62 3.67 -10.45
CA SER A 24 15.15 2.86 -9.35
C SER A 24 15.17 1.39 -9.80
N PRO A 25 16.07 1.01 -10.72
CA PRO A 25 16.14 -0.34 -11.26
C PRO A 25 16.53 -1.35 -10.18
N ALA A 26 16.31 -2.63 -10.44
CA ALA A 26 16.71 -3.74 -9.57
C ALA A 26 18.06 -4.33 -10.00
N GLY A 27 19.15 -3.69 -9.60
CA GLY A 27 20.52 -4.10 -9.89
C GLY A 27 21.41 -4.11 -8.65
N LYS A 28 22.70 -4.43 -8.85
CA LYS A 28 23.68 -4.55 -7.74
C LYS A 28 23.98 -3.23 -7.05
N VAL A 29 23.98 -2.12 -7.79
CA VAL A 29 24.27 -0.77 -7.27
C VAL A 29 23.00 -0.10 -6.74
N ILE A 30 21.88 -0.26 -7.45
CA ILE A 30 20.57 0.26 -7.05
C ILE A 30 19.66 -0.96 -6.88
N PRO A 31 19.27 -1.35 -5.65
CA PRO A 31 18.51 -2.58 -5.40
C PRO A 31 16.98 -2.40 -5.53
N GLY A 32 16.52 -1.49 -6.39
CA GLY A 32 15.16 -0.93 -6.36
C GLY A 32 15.10 0.34 -5.51
N LYS A 33 13.89 0.79 -5.15
CA LYS A 33 13.72 1.97 -4.30
C LYS A 33 14.19 1.70 -2.87
N PRO A 34 15.19 2.42 -2.33
CA PRO A 34 15.67 2.19 -0.97
C PRO A 34 14.75 2.77 0.10
N GLU A 35 13.97 3.82 -0.17
CA GLU A 35 13.17 4.46 0.86
C GLU A 35 11.82 3.76 1.07
N ARG A 36 11.26 3.88 2.28
CA ARG A 36 9.88 3.48 2.56
C ARG A 36 8.86 4.28 1.76
N LYS A 37 7.65 3.74 1.61
CA LYS A 37 6.51 4.44 1.00
C LYS A 37 6.07 5.61 1.88
N LYS A 38 5.75 6.76 1.27
CA LYS A 38 5.23 7.94 1.96
C LYS A 38 3.82 7.66 2.53
N ASP A 39 3.58 8.02 3.78
CA ASP A 39 2.25 7.92 4.42
C ASP A 39 1.36 9.08 3.99
N LEU A 40 0.70 8.94 2.83
CA LEU A 40 -0.19 9.98 2.29
C LEU A 40 -1.37 10.28 3.23
N VAL A 41 -1.98 9.26 3.82
CA VAL A 41 -3.16 9.43 4.68
C VAL A 41 -2.74 10.11 5.98
N GLY A 42 -1.64 9.69 6.61
CA GLY A 42 -1.11 10.37 7.79
C GLY A 42 -0.76 11.83 7.52
N ILE A 43 -0.23 12.15 6.34
CA ILE A 43 0.02 13.54 5.92
C ILE A 43 -1.29 14.31 5.78
N ALA A 44 -2.31 13.74 5.14
CA ALA A 44 -3.61 14.39 5.01
C ALA A 44 -4.21 14.69 6.38
N VAL A 45 -4.17 13.72 7.30
CA VAL A 45 -4.62 13.90 8.70
C VAL A 45 -3.84 15.02 9.39
N ALA A 46 -2.53 15.09 9.21
CA ALA A 46 -1.71 16.17 9.78
C ALA A 46 -2.06 17.57 9.23
N HIS A 47 -2.71 17.67 8.07
CA HIS A 47 -3.23 18.93 7.52
C HIS A 47 -4.64 19.27 8.04
N GLY A 48 -5.22 18.47 8.95
CA GLY A 48 -6.51 18.76 9.58
C GLY A 48 -7.74 18.39 8.73
N VAL A 49 -7.62 17.46 7.79
CA VAL A 49 -8.80 16.95 7.06
C VAL A 49 -9.75 16.24 8.02
N ARG A 50 -11.06 16.40 7.83
CA ARG A 50 -12.07 15.76 8.69
C ARG A 50 -12.15 14.26 8.47
N TYR A 51 -11.95 13.82 7.23
CA TYR A 51 -12.03 12.41 6.86
C TYR A 51 -10.94 12.01 5.88
N ALA A 52 -10.29 10.89 6.17
CA ALA A 52 -9.35 10.26 5.26
C ALA A 52 -9.45 8.74 5.33
N ALA A 53 -9.37 8.04 4.20
CA ALA A 53 -9.48 6.59 4.20
C ALA A 53 -8.63 5.93 3.11
N THR A 54 -8.23 4.68 3.34
CA THR A 54 -7.69 3.79 2.31
C THR A 54 -8.80 2.93 1.71
N LEU A 55 -8.72 2.72 0.40
CA LEU A 55 -9.67 1.93 -0.39
C LEU A 55 -8.97 0.83 -1.17
N ASN A 56 -9.68 -0.25 -1.46
CA ASN A 56 -9.17 -1.37 -2.24
C ASN A 56 -10.32 -2.06 -3.02
N PRO A 57 -10.15 -2.32 -4.34
CA PRO A 57 -11.21 -2.89 -5.18
C PRO A 57 -11.62 -4.32 -4.80
N ALA A 58 -10.78 -5.06 -4.05
CA ALA A 58 -11.15 -6.38 -3.56
C ALA A 58 -12.20 -6.35 -2.44
N TYR A 59 -12.53 -5.15 -1.92
CA TYR A 59 -13.50 -4.93 -0.83
C TYR A 59 -14.54 -3.88 -1.27
N PRO A 60 -15.40 -4.19 -2.26
CA PRO A 60 -16.26 -3.20 -2.92
C PRO A 60 -17.29 -2.57 -1.97
N VAL A 61 -17.82 -3.31 -1.00
CA VAL A 61 -18.78 -2.80 -0.01
C VAL A 61 -18.13 -1.78 0.93
N ASP A 62 -16.95 -2.10 1.47
CA ASP A 62 -16.16 -1.16 2.29
C ASP A 62 -15.84 0.12 1.50
N MET A 63 -15.39 -0.06 0.24
CA MET A 63 -15.06 1.04 -0.65
C MET A 63 -16.26 1.95 -0.92
N TYR A 64 -17.41 1.39 -1.29
CA TYR A 64 -18.64 2.15 -1.54
C TYR A 64 -19.07 2.94 -0.30
N ASN A 65 -19.09 2.30 0.87
CA ASN A 65 -19.49 2.95 2.12
C ASN A 65 -18.58 4.14 2.47
N LYS A 66 -17.26 3.99 2.28
CA LYS A 66 -16.29 5.08 2.51
C LYS A 66 -16.43 6.23 1.52
N ILE A 67 -16.72 5.93 0.25
CA ILE A 67 -16.99 6.95 -0.77
C ILE A 67 -18.25 7.74 -0.42
N ALA A 68 -19.35 7.05 -0.08
CA ALA A 68 -20.60 7.68 0.32
C ALA A 68 -20.42 8.56 1.57
N LYS A 69 -19.70 8.06 2.58
CA LYS A 69 -19.37 8.80 3.80
C LYS A 69 -18.54 10.04 3.49
N ALA A 70 -17.46 9.91 2.72
CA ALA A 70 -16.62 11.04 2.32
C ALA A 70 -17.40 12.14 1.58
N ALA A 71 -18.37 11.75 0.74
CA ALA A 71 -19.21 12.69 0.01
C ALA A 71 -20.24 13.42 0.90
N SER A 72 -20.64 12.81 2.02
CA SER A 72 -21.57 13.43 2.98
C SER A 72 -20.93 14.44 3.93
N ILE A 73 -19.60 14.50 3.99
CA ILE A 73 -18.87 15.36 4.93
C ILE A 73 -18.64 16.72 4.28
N GLU A 74 -19.04 17.78 5.00
CA GLU A 74 -18.75 19.14 4.60
C GLU A 74 -17.26 19.46 4.81
N GLY A 75 -16.57 19.76 3.72
CA GLY A 75 -15.14 20.09 3.70
C GLY A 75 -14.28 19.09 2.94
N PRO A 76 -12.94 19.28 2.94
CA PRO A 76 -12.03 18.41 2.21
C PRO A 76 -11.94 17.03 2.85
N THR A 77 -12.07 15.99 2.02
CA THR A 77 -11.86 14.59 2.39
C THR A 77 -10.81 13.94 1.49
N VAL A 78 -10.10 12.93 1.99
CA VAL A 78 -9.02 12.27 1.24
C VAL A 78 -9.25 10.77 1.13
N LEU A 79 -9.42 10.27 -0.09
CA LEU A 79 -9.56 8.85 -0.36
C LEU A 79 -8.33 8.32 -1.12
N HIS A 80 -7.56 7.43 -0.49
CA HIS A 80 -6.39 6.82 -1.08
C HIS A 80 -6.72 5.44 -1.63
N TYR A 81 -6.87 5.34 -2.96
CA TYR A 81 -7.31 4.13 -3.63
C TYR A 81 -6.15 3.24 -4.13
N TYR A 82 -6.23 1.95 -3.82
CA TYR A 82 -5.32 0.94 -4.34
C TYR A 82 -5.68 0.58 -5.79
N ALA A 83 -4.89 1.08 -6.73
CA ALA A 83 -5.02 0.75 -8.15
C ALA A 83 -3.85 -0.13 -8.61
N SER A 84 -4.11 -1.40 -8.91
CA SER A 84 -3.13 -2.25 -9.58
C SER A 84 -2.83 -1.76 -11.01
N CYS A 85 -1.60 -1.93 -11.47
CA CYS A 85 -1.19 -1.60 -12.83
C CYS A 85 -0.44 -2.79 -13.43
N PRO A 86 -1.13 -3.67 -14.17
CA PRO A 86 -0.52 -4.88 -14.73
C PRO A 86 0.75 -4.61 -15.53
N THR A 87 0.71 -3.62 -16.43
CA THR A 87 1.87 -3.21 -17.25
C THR A 87 3.03 -2.73 -16.37
N GLY A 88 2.77 -1.82 -15.44
CA GLY A 88 3.81 -1.22 -14.61
C GLY A 88 4.40 -2.17 -13.57
N TRP A 89 3.59 -3.09 -13.07
CA TRP A 89 3.99 -4.05 -12.05
C TRP A 89 4.49 -5.37 -12.64
N ARG A 90 4.39 -5.51 -13.97
CA ARG A 90 4.70 -6.74 -14.70
C ARG A 90 3.93 -7.92 -14.11
N ALA A 91 2.61 -7.76 -14.04
CA ALA A 91 1.68 -8.71 -13.43
C ALA A 91 0.61 -9.13 -14.46
N ASP A 92 0.06 -10.33 -14.30
CA ASP A 92 -1.06 -10.80 -15.10
C ASP A 92 -2.32 -9.95 -14.82
N PRO A 93 -2.92 -9.30 -15.84
CA PRO A 93 -4.16 -8.53 -15.68
C PRO A 93 -5.32 -9.34 -15.05
N SER A 94 -5.40 -10.65 -15.29
CA SER A 94 -6.44 -11.52 -14.72
C SER A 94 -6.32 -11.65 -13.19
N LYS A 95 -5.15 -11.32 -12.64
CA LYS A 95 -4.82 -11.39 -11.21
C LYS A 95 -5.01 -10.07 -10.47
N SER A 96 -5.50 -9.00 -11.11
CA SER A 96 -5.64 -7.68 -10.48
C SER A 96 -6.40 -7.67 -9.15
N ILE A 97 -7.53 -8.40 -9.05
CA ILE A 97 -8.31 -8.48 -7.80
C ILE A 97 -7.61 -9.38 -6.77
N GLU A 98 -6.92 -10.44 -7.21
CA GLU A 98 -6.14 -11.30 -6.33
C GLU A 98 -4.99 -10.53 -5.68
N ILE A 99 -4.23 -9.77 -6.47
CA ILE A 99 -3.15 -8.89 -5.99
C ILE A 99 -3.69 -7.86 -5.01
N ALA A 100 -4.82 -7.21 -5.34
CA ALA A 100 -5.44 -6.23 -4.47
C ALA A 100 -5.89 -6.84 -3.13
N ARG A 101 -6.47 -8.05 -3.15
CA ARG A 101 -6.84 -8.78 -1.92
C ARG A 101 -5.61 -9.15 -1.10
N LEU A 102 -4.57 -9.68 -1.74
CA LEU A 102 -3.32 -10.04 -1.07
C LEU A 102 -2.66 -8.83 -0.44
N ALA A 103 -2.70 -7.64 -1.07
CA ALA A 103 -2.17 -6.42 -0.48
C ALA A 103 -2.77 -6.11 0.91
N VAL A 104 -4.06 -6.39 1.11
CA VAL A 104 -4.71 -6.24 2.43
C VAL A 104 -4.31 -7.39 3.35
N LEU A 105 -4.40 -8.64 2.89
CA LEU A 105 -4.12 -9.83 3.70
C LEU A 105 -2.65 -9.96 4.15
N THR A 106 -1.71 -9.34 3.44
CA THR A 106 -0.30 -9.24 3.82
C THR A 106 0.02 -7.92 4.54
N ARG A 107 -1.00 -7.11 4.85
CA ARG A 107 -0.89 -5.79 5.53
C ARG A 107 -0.10 -4.72 4.77
N VAL A 108 0.31 -4.96 3.53
CA VAL A 108 0.96 -3.96 2.66
C VAL A 108 0.06 -2.75 2.43
N TRP A 109 -1.25 -2.99 2.36
CA TRP A 109 -2.27 -1.97 2.19
C TRP A 109 -3.39 -2.14 3.22
N PRO A 110 -3.19 -1.65 4.46
CA PRO A 110 -4.23 -1.71 5.49
C PRO A 110 -5.49 -0.96 5.04
N LEU A 111 -6.66 -1.55 5.31
CA LEU A 111 -7.95 -0.88 5.12
C LEU A 111 -8.39 -0.23 6.42
N TYR A 112 -8.34 1.10 6.45
CA TYR A 112 -8.73 1.89 7.59
C TYR A 112 -9.31 3.23 7.14
N GLU A 113 -9.92 3.92 8.09
CA GLU A 113 -10.35 5.30 7.96
C GLU A 113 -10.00 6.10 9.21
N TYR A 114 -9.98 7.40 9.03
CA TYR A 114 -9.86 8.43 10.03
C TYR A 114 -11.07 9.35 9.91
N GLU A 115 -11.71 9.68 11.02
CA GLU A 115 -12.79 10.67 11.10
C GLU A 115 -12.67 11.47 12.40
N ASP A 116 -12.52 12.79 12.29
CA ASP A 116 -12.53 13.74 13.42
C ASP A 116 -11.74 13.25 14.67
N GLY A 117 -10.51 12.79 14.45
CA GLY A 117 -9.60 12.33 15.52
C GLY A 117 -9.61 10.82 15.77
N VAL A 118 -10.57 10.07 15.24
CA VAL A 118 -10.76 8.65 15.50
C VAL A 118 -10.26 7.81 14.33
N TYR A 119 -9.38 6.84 14.61
CA TYR A 119 -8.96 5.84 13.64
C TYR A 119 -9.76 4.56 13.78
N ARG A 120 -10.20 4.00 12.65
CA ARG A 120 -10.89 2.71 12.58
C ARG A 120 -10.26 1.82 11.53
N ILE A 121 -9.80 0.63 11.94
CA ILE A 121 -9.34 -0.40 11.00
C ILE A 121 -10.56 -1.20 10.53
N ASN A 122 -10.89 -1.11 9.24
CA ASN A 122 -12.05 -1.78 8.66
C ASN A 122 -11.83 -3.28 8.48
N VAL A 123 -10.59 -3.69 8.17
CA VAL A 123 -10.22 -5.10 8.01
C VAL A 123 -9.08 -5.44 8.96
N LEU A 124 -9.43 -6.03 10.11
CA LEU A 124 -8.47 -6.42 11.13
C LEU A 124 -7.78 -7.75 10.77
N VAL A 125 -6.60 -7.68 10.17
CA VAL A 125 -5.81 -8.85 9.77
C VAL A 125 -4.97 -9.34 10.95
N LYS A 126 -5.53 -10.24 11.78
CA LYS A 126 -4.83 -10.82 12.94
C LYS A 126 -3.68 -11.75 12.54
N SER A 127 -3.90 -12.59 11.52
CA SER A 127 -2.92 -13.53 10.99
C SER A 127 -2.64 -13.17 9.53
N PRO A 128 -1.53 -12.45 9.23
CA PRO A 128 -1.23 -12.03 7.88
C PRO A 128 -0.79 -13.21 7.03
N LYS A 129 -1.09 -13.17 5.74
CA LYS A 129 -0.45 -14.05 4.77
C LYS A 129 1.03 -13.69 4.63
N PRO A 130 1.90 -14.64 4.24
CA PRO A 130 3.29 -14.35 3.89
C PRO A 130 3.36 -13.21 2.87
N LEU A 131 4.24 -12.23 3.10
CA LEU A 131 4.41 -11.09 2.19
C LEU A 131 4.79 -11.55 0.78
N GLU A 132 5.58 -12.61 0.70
CA GLU A 132 6.04 -13.25 -0.53
C GLU A 132 4.90 -13.70 -1.44
N ASP A 133 3.74 -14.08 -0.88
CA ASP A 133 2.56 -14.43 -1.68
C ASP A 133 2.05 -13.24 -2.52
N TYR A 134 2.16 -12.03 -1.97
CA TYR A 134 1.86 -10.80 -2.69
C TYR A 134 2.98 -10.46 -3.70
N LEU A 135 4.24 -10.57 -3.30
CA LEU A 135 5.39 -10.16 -4.12
C LEU A 135 5.56 -11.03 -5.38
N LYS A 136 5.36 -12.35 -5.28
CA LYS A 136 5.59 -13.31 -6.38
C LYS A 136 4.70 -13.07 -7.61
N LEU A 137 3.58 -12.38 -7.44
CA LEU A 137 2.65 -12.05 -8.53
C LEU A 137 3.07 -10.80 -9.34
N GLN A 138 4.18 -10.16 -8.98
CA GLN A 138 4.56 -8.85 -9.49
C GLN A 138 6.04 -8.83 -9.89
N GLY A 139 6.34 -8.76 -11.19
CA GLY A 139 7.72 -8.71 -11.67
C GLY A 139 8.54 -7.51 -11.18
N ARG A 140 7.91 -6.44 -10.67
CA ARG A 140 8.63 -5.33 -10.01
C ARG A 140 9.32 -5.69 -8.68
N PHE A 141 9.06 -6.88 -8.13
CA PHE A 141 9.65 -7.37 -6.89
C PHE A 141 10.43 -8.69 -7.05
N SER A 142 10.58 -9.20 -8.28
CA SER A 142 11.13 -10.54 -8.52
C SER A 142 12.54 -10.73 -7.96
N HIS A 143 13.36 -9.68 -7.93
CA HIS A 143 14.71 -9.70 -7.35
C HIS A 143 14.70 -9.84 -5.83
N LEU A 144 13.68 -9.32 -5.14
CA LEU A 144 13.59 -9.41 -3.67
C LEU A 144 13.42 -10.85 -3.17
N LEU A 145 13.01 -11.76 -4.05
CA LEU A 145 12.85 -13.19 -3.72
C LEU A 145 14.16 -13.98 -3.87
N GLN A 146 15.24 -13.35 -4.33
CA GLN A 146 16.55 -13.97 -4.41
C GLN A 146 17.32 -13.82 -3.09
N PRO A 147 18.17 -14.80 -2.70
CA PRO A 147 18.92 -14.75 -1.44
C PRO A 147 19.75 -13.47 -1.25
N GLU A 148 20.32 -12.94 -2.33
CA GLU A 148 21.17 -11.74 -2.29
C GLU A 148 20.41 -10.47 -1.85
N TYR A 149 19.09 -10.45 -2.00
CA TYR A 149 18.23 -9.30 -1.62
C TYR A 149 17.43 -9.54 -0.34
N LYS A 150 17.73 -10.62 0.40
CA LYS A 150 17.06 -10.94 1.66
C LYS A 150 17.00 -9.77 2.64
N TRP A 151 18.08 -9.01 2.74
CA TRP A 151 18.16 -7.82 3.60
C TRP A 151 17.07 -6.78 3.27
N MET A 152 16.80 -6.54 1.98
CA MET A 152 15.79 -5.58 1.54
C MET A 152 14.37 -6.12 1.70
N LEU A 153 14.18 -7.43 1.50
CA LEU A 153 12.91 -8.08 1.82
C LEU A 153 12.60 -7.96 3.32
N ASP A 154 13.59 -8.16 4.18
CA ASP A 154 13.42 -8.03 5.64
C ASP A 154 13.12 -6.57 6.04
N GLU A 155 13.74 -5.57 5.41
CA GLU A 155 13.39 -4.16 5.60
C GLU A 155 11.95 -3.86 5.15
N LEU A 156 11.50 -4.40 4.02
CA LEU A 156 10.13 -4.22 3.55
C LEU A 156 9.12 -4.85 4.51
N LYS A 157 9.41 -6.05 5.04
CA LYS A 157 8.58 -6.70 6.07
C LYS A 157 8.51 -5.85 7.33
N ARG A 158 9.64 -5.28 7.76
CA ARG A 158 9.69 -4.37 8.89
C ARG A 158 8.85 -3.10 8.66
N ASP A 159 8.96 -2.47 7.49
CA ASP A 159 8.14 -1.30 7.12
C ASP A 159 6.63 -1.60 7.21
N VAL A 160 6.23 -2.79 6.75
CA VAL A 160 4.82 -3.26 6.78
C VAL A 160 4.35 -3.45 8.23
N GLU A 161 5.11 -4.17 9.05
CA GLU A 161 4.74 -4.44 10.44
C GLU A 161 4.77 -3.19 11.31
N GLU A 162 5.75 -2.29 11.12
CA GLU A 162 5.78 -1.00 11.82
C GLU A 162 4.54 -0.16 11.49
N ASN A 163 4.13 -0.12 10.22
CA ASN A 163 2.92 0.61 9.83
C ASN A 163 1.65 -0.02 10.42
N TRP A 164 1.56 -1.35 10.41
CA TRP A 164 0.42 -2.05 11.02
C TRP A 164 0.32 -1.79 12.52
N ASN A 165 1.43 -1.93 13.26
CA ASN A 165 1.47 -1.70 14.70
C ASN A 165 1.17 -0.24 15.06
N ARG A 166 1.63 0.72 14.25
CA ARG A 166 1.25 2.12 14.41
C ARG A 166 -0.27 2.31 14.27
N LEU A 167 -0.89 1.70 13.27
CA LEU A 167 -2.34 1.79 13.07
C LEU A 167 -3.13 1.12 14.20
N LEU A 168 -2.67 -0.03 14.72
CA LEU A 168 -3.29 -0.67 15.89
C LEU A 168 -3.31 0.27 17.10
N LYS A 169 -2.18 0.94 17.37
CA LYS A 169 -2.07 1.92 18.46
C LYS A 169 -3.00 3.11 18.24
N LEU A 170 -3.02 3.67 17.04
CA LEU A 170 -3.89 4.81 16.69
C LEU A 170 -5.38 4.46 16.80
N ALA A 171 -5.76 3.22 16.46
CA ALA A 171 -7.13 2.74 16.53
C ALA A 171 -7.51 2.17 17.91
N GLY A 172 -6.59 2.15 18.89
CA GLY A 172 -6.86 1.64 20.24
C GLY A 172 -7.14 0.13 20.31
N VAL A 173 -6.57 -0.66 19.40
CA VAL A 173 -6.78 -2.12 19.29
C VAL A 173 -5.47 -2.92 19.38
N ALA A 174 -4.43 -2.29 19.95
CA ALA A 174 -3.11 -2.90 20.18
C ALA A 174 -3.10 -3.84 21.39
#